data_AF-A0A6H9WSC3-F1
#
_entry.id   AF-A0A6H9WSC3-F1
#
_cell.length_a   1.000
_cell.length_b   1.000
_cell.length_c   1.000
_cell.angle_alpha   90.00
_cell.angle_beta   90.00
_cell.angle_gamma   90.00
#
_symmetry.space_group_name_H-M   'P 1'
#
loop_
_entity.id
_entity.type
_entity.pdbx_description
1 polymer ?
#
loop_
_entity_poly.entity_id
_entity_poly.type
_entity_poly.pdbx_seq_one_letter_code
_entity_poly.pdbx_strand_id
1 'polypeptide(L)' 'MTTLTTGVRQAAFPIKAIAQALGVHQNSIYAMTYDGTLATIRVGRSVRIPRAELERLGWPIPEPTA' A
#
# COMPACT_ATOMS: atom_id res chain seq x y z
N MET A 1 28.83 11.91 16.95
CA MET A 1 27.92 12.56 15.98
C MET A 1 27.12 11.45 15.30
N THR A 2 25.92 11.17 15.79
CA THR A 2 25.07 10.10 15.27
C THR A 2 24.04 10.74 14.35
N THR A 3 24.22 10.59 13.03
CA THR A 3 23.26 11.05 12.03
C THR A 3 22.00 10.18 12.10
N LEU A 4 20.94 10.73 12.70
CA LEU A 4 19.59 10.16 12.59
C LEU A 4 19.05 10.50 11.20
N THR A 5 19.28 9.61 10.24
CA THR A 5 18.57 9.65 8.96
C THR A 5 17.14 9.18 9.22
N THR A 6 16.26 10.12 9.57
CA THR A 6 14.81 9.89 9.63
C THR A 6 14.29 9.73 8.21
N GLY A 7 14.55 8.58 7.60
CA GLY A 7 13.89 8.17 6.38
C GLY A 7 12.40 8.06 6.66
N VAL A 8 11.59 8.88 5.98
CA VAL A 8 10.13 8.79 6.06
C VAL A 8 9.74 7.42 5.51
N ARG A 9 9.56 6.43 6.39
CA ARG A 9 9.02 5.13 6.02
C ARG A 9 7.63 5.38 5.44
N GLN A 10 7.46 5.20 4.12
CA GLN A 10 6.13 5.28 3.52
C GLN A 10 5.24 4.22 4.17
N ALA A 11 4.28 4.68 4.98
CA ALA A 11 3.42 3.82 5.78
C ALA A 11 2.25 3.24 4.96
N ALA A 12 1.98 3.77 3.77
CA ALA A 12 0.87 3.33 2.93
C ALA A 12 1.16 3.55 1.44
N PHE A 13 0.73 2.58 0.62
CA PHE A 13 1.04 2.48 -0.79
C PHE A 13 -0.19 2.69 -1.66
N PRO A 14 -0.06 3.30 -2.86
CA PRO A 14 -1.19 3.47 -3.76
C PRO A 14 -1.66 2.12 -4.32
N ILE A 15 -2.97 1.98 -4.51
CA ILE A 15 -3.59 0.77 -5.11
C ILE A 15 -2.92 0.37 -6.42
N LYS A 16 -2.56 1.35 -7.26
CA LYS A 16 -1.89 1.10 -8.54
C LYS A 16 -0.56 0.35 -8.38
N ALA A 17 0.26 0.70 -7.39
CA ALA A 17 1.53 0.03 -7.17
C ALA A 17 1.32 -1.41 -6.68
N ILE A 18 0.33 -1.64 -5.83
CA ILE A 18 -0.04 -2.98 -5.35
C ILE A 18 -0.60 -3.84 -6.47
N ALA A 19 -1.48 -3.28 -7.31
CA ALA A 19 -2.01 -3.95 -8.48
C ALA A 19 -0.89 -4.41 -9.43
N GLN A 20 0.11 -3.55 -9.67
CA GLN A 20 1.29 -3.90 -10.47
C GLN A 20 2.14 -4.98 -9.81
N ALA A 21 2.42 -4.86 -8.51
CA ALA A 21 3.23 -5.84 -7.77
C ALA A 21 2.59 -7.23 -7.72
N LEU A 22 1.24 -7.30 -7.68
CA LEU A 22 0.49 -8.55 -7.70
C LEU A 22 0.15 -9.05 -9.11
N GLY A 23 0.42 -8.27 -10.16
CA GLY A 23 0.04 -8.61 -11.52
C GLY A 23 -1.48 -8.66 -11.75
N VAL A 24 -2.27 -7.93 -10.95
CA VAL A 24 -3.74 -7.90 -11.03
C VAL A 24 -4.24 -6.54 -11.50
N HIS A 25 -5.47 -6.50 -12.02
CA HIS A 25 -6.12 -5.24 -12.36
C HIS A 25 -6.52 -4.46 -11.09
N GLN A 26 -6.44 -3.13 -11.12
CA GLN A 26 -6.79 -2.28 -9.97
C GLN A 26 -8.23 -2.53 -9.48
N ASN A 27 -9.13 -2.88 -10.39
CA ASN A 27 -10.52 -3.16 -10.05
C ASN A 27 -10.66 -4.36 -9.09
N SER A 28 -9.78 -5.36 -9.17
CA SER A 28 -9.75 -6.46 -8.21
C SER A 28 -9.41 -5.98 -6.79
N ILE A 29 -8.46 -5.04 -6.69
CA ILE A 29 -8.09 -4.42 -5.41
C ILE A 29 -9.25 -3.59 -4.85
N TYR A 30 -9.94 -2.81 -5.69
CA TYR A 30 -11.13 -2.06 -5.28
C TYR A 30 -12.26 -2.98 -4.82
N ALA A 31 -12.48 -4.11 -5.51
CA ALA A 31 -13.47 -5.11 -5.10
C ALA A 31 -13.15 -5.70 -3.71
N MET A 32 -11.89 -6.08 -3.47
CA MET A 32 -11.44 -6.58 -2.15
C MET A 32 -11.58 -5.52 -1.04
N THR A 33 -11.40 -4.25 -1.38
CA THR A 33 -11.61 -3.14 -0.45
C THR A 33 -13.10 -2.98 -0.12
N TYR A 34 -13.97 -3.06 -1.14
CA TYR A 34 -15.41 -2.92 -0.97
C TYR A 34 -16.03 -4.08 -0.19
N ASP A 35 -15.53 -5.29 -0.39
CA ASP A 35 -15.92 -6.51 0.33
C ASP A 35 -15.39 -6.54 1.78
N GLY A 36 -14.52 -5.62 2.16
CA GLY A 36 -13.93 -5.55 3.50
C GLY A 36 -12.78 -6.55 3.74
N THR A 37 -12.38 -7.29 2.70
CA THR A 37 -11.24 -8.22 2.75
C THR A 37 -9.90 -7.49 2.91
N LEU A 38 -9.80 -6.26 2.38
CA LEU A 38 -8.58 -5.45 2.40
C LEU A 38 -8.80 -4.11 3.11
N ALA A 39 -8.06 -3.87 4.20
CA ALA A 39 -8.09 -2.58 4.87
C ALA A 39 -7.39 -1.49 4.05
N THR A 40 -8.04 -0.34 3.91
CA THR A 40 -7.48 0.82 3.20
C THR A 40 -7.65 2.09 4.00
N ILE A 41 -6.77 3.06 3.73
CA ILE A 41 -6.88 4.43 4.25
C ILE A 41 -7.02 5.40 3.09
N ARG A 42 -7.77 6.48 3.32
CA ARG A 42 -7.92 7.55 2.34
C ARG A 42 -7.03 8.72 2.72
N VAL A 43 -6.10 9.08 1.82
CA VAL A 43 -5.18 10.22 1.97
C VAL A 43 -5.55 11.24 0.91
N GLY A 44 -6.24 12.31 1.32
CA GLY A 44 -6.81 13.29 0.41
C GLY A 44 -7.85 12.65 -0.53
N ARG A 45 -7.57 12.68 -1.84
CA ARG A 45 -8.44 12.10 -2.89
C ARG A 45 -8.03 10.67 -3.28
N SER A 46 -6.95 10.14 -2.72
CA SER A 46 -6.39 8.84 -3.11
C SER A 46 -6.59 7.79 -2.01
N VAL A 47 -6.92 6.57 -2.43
CA VAL A 47 -6.97 5.40 -1.55
C VAL A 47 -5.60 4.74 -1.52
N ARG A 48 -5.13 4.40 -0.31
CA ARG A 48 -3.84 3.75 -0.07
C ARG A 48 -4.01 2.54 0.84
N ILE A 49 -3.16 1.56 0.65
CA ILE A 49 -3.13 0.33 1.44
C ILE A 49 -1.99 0.47 2.45
N PRO A 50 -2.28 0.40 3.77
CA PRO A 50 -1.26 0.45 4.80
C PRO A 50 -0.24 -0.68 4.64
N ARG A 51 1.03 -0.40 4.93
CA ARG A 51 2.09 -1.40 4.91
C ARG A 51 1.79 -2.60 5.82
N ALA A 52 1.29 -2.34 7.02
CA ALA A 52 0.95 -3.38 7.98
C ALA A 52 -0.09 -4.36 7.43
N GLU A 53 -1.01 -3.88 6.59
CA GLU A 53 -2.02 -4.72 5.95
C GLU A 53 -1.41 -5.61 4.86
N LEU A 54 -0.47 -5.06 4.08
CA LEU A 54 0.29 -5.84 3.10
C LEU A 54 1.11 -6.94 3.79
N GLU A 55 1.77 -6.61 4.90
CA GLU A 55 2.53 -7.56 5.71
C GLU A 55 1.61 -8.63 6.31
N ARG A 56 0.43 -8.26 6.82
CA ARG A 56 -0.59 -9.21 7.33
C ARG A 56 -1.01 -10.23 6.27
N LEU A 57 -1.17 -9.79 5.02
CA LEU A 57 -1.58 -10.63 3.90
C LEU A 57 -0.40 -11.36 3.23
N GLY A 58 0.84 -11.08 3.62
CA GLY A 58 2.04 -11.62 2.98
C GLY A 58 2.23 -11.13 1.55
N TRP A 59 1.69 -9.96 1.22
CA TRP A 59 1.75 -9.38 -0.12
C TRP A 59 3.09 -8.67 -0.37
N PRO A 60 3.52 -8.56 -1.64
CA PRO A 60 4.73 -7.83 -1.99
C PRO A 60 4.56 -6.35 -1.60
N ILE A 61 5.55 -5.83 -0.89
CA ILE A 61 5.64 -4.41 -0.58
C ILE A 61 6.31 -3.74 -1.77
N PRO A 62 5.59 -2.92 -2.56
CA PRO A 62 6.19 -2.24 -3.69
C PRO A 62 7.23 -1.27 -3.17
N GLU A 63 8.34 -1.14 -3.89
CA GLU A 63 9.33 -0.14 -3.54
C GLU A 63 8.70 1.26 -3.60
N PRO A 64 9.03 2.15 -2.65
CA PRO A 64 8.54 3.51 -2.68
C PRO A 64 8.93 4.13 -4.01
N THR A 65 7.97 4.37 -4.89
CA THR A 65 8.21 5.16 -6.09
C THR A 65 8.59 6.55 -5.58
N ALA A 66 9.86 6.91 -5.76
CA ALA A 66 10.45 8.18 -5.36
C ALA A 66 9.79 9.35 -6.11
#